data_AF-A0A9P7C1B6-F1
#
_entry.id   AF-A0A9P7C1B6-F1
#
_cell.length_a   1.000
_cell.length_b   1.000
_cell.length_c   1.000
_cell.angle_alpha   90.00
_cell.angle_beta   90.00
_cell.angle_gamma   90.00
#
_symmetry.space_group_name_H-M   'P 1'
#
loop_
_entity.id
_entity.type
_entity.pdbx_description
1 polymer ?
#
loop_
_entity_poly.entity_id
_entity_poly.type
_entity_poly.pdbx_seq_one_letter_code
_entity_poly.pdbx_strand_id
1 'polypeptide(L)'
;MPIELQTRLLRVLAEGSFYRVGGAQPVRVDVRIVAATNRSLSDLVQAGDFRADLYHRLSVYPVPIPPLRERGNDVLLLAGRYLELNRARLGLRSLRLSEDAEEMLRRYSWPGNPRRQPQRHRHA
;
A
#
# COMPACT_ATOMS: atom_id res chain seq x y z
N MET A 1 -3.94 -7.89 -12.48
CA MET A 1 -4.50 -9.12 -11.89
C MET A 1 -5.21 -9.88 -12.99
N PRO A 2 -4.87 -11.15 -13.27
CA PRO A 2 -5.49 -11.94 -14.32
C PRO A 2 -7.01 -12.04 -14.16
N ILE A 3 -7.75 -12.04 -15.27
CA ILE A 3 -9.23 -12.00 -15.26
C ILE A 3 -9.84 -13.24 -14.60
N GLU A 4 -9.22 -14.42 -14.71
CA GLU A 4 -9.72 -15.63 -14.07
C GLU A 4 -9.69 -15.50 -12.54
N LEU A 5 -8.66 -14.83 -12.01
CA LEU A 5 -8.55 -14.60 -10.57
C LEU A 5 -9.63 -13.64 -10.07
N GLN A 6 -9.99 -12.63 -10.88
CA GLN A 6 -11.09 -11.69 -10.55
C GLN A 6 -12.41 -12.45 -10.38
N THR A 7 -12.69 -13.40 -11.27
CA THR A 7 -13.90 -14.24 -11.23
C THR A 7 -13.94 -15.11 -9.97
N ARG A 8 -12.81 -15.68 -9.56
CA ARG A 8 -12.73 -16.48 -8.32
C ARG A 8 -12.94 -15.63 -7.08
N LEU A 9 -12.34 -14.43 -7.03
CA LEU A 9 -12.51 -13.50 -5.92
C LEU A 9 -13.97 -13.01 -5.81
N LEU A 10 -14.62 -12.78 -6.94
CA LEU A 10 -16.03 -12.39 -6.99
C LEU A 10 -16.94 -13.47 -6.36
N ARG A 11 -16.67 -14.76 -6.61
CA ARG A 11 -17.40 -15.86 -5.96
C ARG A 11 -17.21 -15.88 -4.44
N VAL A 12 -15.99 -15.64 -3.96
CA VAL A 12 -15.73 -15.53 -2.51
C VAL A 12 -16.54 -14.37 -1.92
N LEU A 13 -16.55 -13.22 -2.58
CA LEU A 13 -17.28 -12.03 -2.14
C LEU A 13 -18.80 -12.18 -2.21
N ALA A 14 -19.32 -13.02 -3.10
CA ALA A 14 -20.75 -13.21 -3.29
C ALA A 14 -21.32 -14.37 -2.46
N GLU A 15 -20.60 -15.49 -2.39
CA GLU A 15 -21.08 -16.76 -1.84
C GLU A 15 -20.40 -17.13 -0.52
N GLY A 16 -19.34 -16.43 -0.12
CA GLY A 16 -18.55 -16.78 1.07
C GLY A 16 -17.85 -18.12 0.94
N SER A 17 -17.59 -18.60 -0.28
CA SER A 17 -16.96 -19.89 -0.52
C SER A 17 -16.05 -19.91 -1.74
N PHE A 18 -15.11 -20.85 -1.77
CA PHE A 18 -14.24 -21.10 -2.92
C PHE A 18 -13.83 -22.57 -3.04
N TYR A 19 -13.30 -22.92 -4.21
CA TYR A 19 -12.70 -24.23 -4.47
C TYR A 19 -11.18 -24.11 -4.41
N ARG A 20 -10.53 -25.07 -3.75
CA ARG A 20 -9.07 -25.21 -3.83
C ARG A 20 -8.69 -25.58 -5.27
N VAL A 21 -7.46 -25.23 -5.68
CA VAL A 21 -6.97 -25.66 -7.00
C VAL A 21 -6.95 -27.20 -7.03
N GLY A 22 -7.67 -27.79 -7.98
CA GLY A 22 -7.85 -29.25 -8.09
C GLY A 22 -8.85 -29.86 -7.09
N GLY A 23 -9.49 -29.06 -6.24
CA GLY A 23 -10.49 -29.52 -5.28
C GLY A 23 -11.91 -29.48 -5.86
N ALA A 24 -12.67 -30.55 -5.64
CA ALA A 24 -14.08 -30.64 -6.09
C ALA A 24 -15.09 -30.15 -5.04
N GLN A 25 -14.65 -29.88 -3.80
CA GLN A 25 -15.52 -29.47 -2.69
C GLN A 25 -15.35 -27.98 -2.38
N PRO A 26 -16.45 -27.22 -2.23
CA PRO A 26 -16.39 -25.83 -1.83
C PRO A 26 -16.03 -25.70 -0.34
N VAL A 27 -15.18 -24.73 -0.03
CA VAL A 27 -14.80 -24.36 1.33
C VAL A 27 -15.51 -23.06 1.68
N ARG A 28 -16.39 -23.09 2.69
CA ARG A 28 -16.99 -21.87 3.26
C ARG A 28 -16.00 -21.15 4.15
N VAL A 29 -15.99 -19.83 4.06
CA VAL A 29 -15.14 -18.95 4.86
C VAL A 29 -15.90 -17.71 5.27
N ASP A 30 -15.61 -17.23 6.48
CA ASP A 30 -16.01 -15.90 6.94
C ASP A 30 -14.74 -15.04 6.99
N VAL A 31 -14.61 -14.10 6.07
CA VAL A 31 -13.40 -13.30 5.89
C VAL A 31 -13.73 -11.84 5.64
N ARG A 32 -12.92 -10.96 6.23
CA ARG A 32 -12.91 -9.54 5.90
C ARG A 32 -11.85 -9.26 4.86
N ILE A 33 -12.25 -8.69 3.72
CA ILE A 33 -11.35 -8.37 2.62
C ILE A 33 -10.92 -6.90 2.71
N VAL A 34 -9.61 -6.67 2.63
CA VAL A 34 -9.01 -5.35 2.50
C VAL A 34 -8.15 -5.36 1.24
N ALA A 35 -8.49 -4.51 0.28
CA ALA A 35 -7.74 -4.37 -0.98
C ALA A 35 -7.01 -3.03 -1.01
N ALA A 36 -5.82 -3.02 -1.60
CA ALA A 36 -5.05 -1.81 -1.84
C ALA A 36 -4.47 -1.85 -3.26
N THR A 37 -4.50 -0.73 -3.95
CA THR A 37 -4.01 -0.58 -5.32
C THR A 37 -3.38 0.77 -5.49
N ASN A 38 -2.30 0.82 -6.29
CA ASN A 38 -1.67 2.05 -6.75
C ASN A 38 -2.13 2.45 -8.17
N ARG A 39 -2.93 1.61 -8.82
CA ARG A 39 -3.55 1.90 -10.13
C ARG A 39 -5.00 2.31 -9.91
N SER A 40 -5.47 3.25 -10.73
CA SER A 40 -6.88 3.63 -10.79
C SER A 40 -7.72 2.45 -11.28
N LEU A 41 -8.60 1.91 -10.44
CA LEU A 41 -9.46 0.79 -10.84
C LEU A 41 -10.52 1.23 -11.85
N SER A 42 -10.99 2.48 -11.79
CA SER A 42 -11.96 3.00 -12.77
C SER A 42 -11.40 2.96 -14.17
N ASP A 43 -10.13 3.34 -14.34
CA ASP A 43 -9.46 3.36 -15.64
C ASP A 43 -9.25 1.94 -16.17
N LEU A 44 -8.95 0.99 -15.26
CA LEU A 44 -8.83 -0.42 -15.62
C LEU A 44 -10.18 -1.05 -15.98
N VAL A 45 -11.27 -0.60 -15.36
CA VAL A 45 -12.62 -1.02 -15.76
C VAL A 45 -12.93 -0.50 -17.16
N GLN A 46 -12.61 0.78 -17.45
CA GLN A 46 -12.80 1.36 -18.77
C GLN A 46 -11.95 0.67 -19.85
N ALA A 47 -10.73 0.24 -19.51
CA ALA A 47 -9.85 -0.50 -20.40
C ALA A 47 -10.23 -1.98 -20.59
N GLY A 48 -11.22 -2.50 -19.83
CA GLY A 48 -11.61 -3.91 -19.86
C GLY A 48 -10.66 -4.86 -19.10
N ASP A 49 -9.61 -4.32 -18.48
CA ASP A 49 -8.62 -5.06 -17.68
C ASP A 49 -9.15 -5.44 -16.27
N PHE A 50 -10.26 -4.85 -15.85
CA PHE A 50 -10.87 -5.07 -14.55
C PHE A 50 -12.39 -5.18 -14.64
N ARG A 51 -12.98 -6.18 -13.97
CA ARG A 51 -14.42 -6.37 -14.00
C ARG A 51 -15.15 -5.31 -13.18
N ALA A 52 -16.17 -4.69 -13.78
CA ALA A 52 -17.00 -3.69 -13.12
C ALA A 52 -17.70 -4.23 -11.86
N ASP A 53 -18.21 -5.46 -11.92
CA ASP A 53 -18.90 -6.11 -10.78
C ASP A 53 -18.00 -6.29 -9.55
N LEU A 54 -16.74 -6.68 -9.76
CA LEU A 54 -15.74 -6.76 -8.70
C LEU A 54 -15.36 -5.37 -8.18
N TYR A 55 -15.22 -4.38 -9.07
CA TYR A 55 -14.93 -3.00 -8.69
C TYR A 55 -16.00 -2.44 -7.76
N HIS A 56 -17.28 -2.62 -8.08
CA HIS A 56 -18.39 -2.16 -7.24
C HIS A 56 -18.41 -2.81 -5.86
N ARG A 57 -18.01 -4.08 -5.74
CA ARG A 57 -17.93 -4.78 -4.44
C ARG A 57 -16.73 -4.39 -3.59
N LEU A 58 -15.58 -4.09 -4.22
CA LEU A 58 -14.39 -3.67 -3.50
C LEU A 58 -14.44 -2.18 -3.11
N SER A 59 -15.14 -1.36 -3.89
CA SER A 59 -15.15 0.10 -3.73
C SER A 59 -16.31 0.62 -2.89
N VAL A 60 -16.87 -0.23 -2.02
CA VAL A 60 -17.96 0.16 -1.11
C VAL A 60 -17.49 1.20 -0.09
N TYR A 61 -16.26 1.06 0.42
CA TYR A 61 -15.67 1.99 1.37
C TYR A 61 -14.23 2.37 0.94
N PRO A 62 -14.08 3.34 0.02
CA PRO A 62 -12.77 3.78 -0.43
C PRO A 62 -12.08 4.58 0.67
N VAL A 63 -10.82 4.23 0.97
CA VAL A 63 -9.97 4.99 1.89
C VAL A 63 -8.81 5.58 1.07
N PRO A 64 -8.92 6.84 0.60
CA PRO A 64 -7.82 7.48 -0.11
C PRO A 64 -6.66 7.71 0.87
N ILE A 65 -5.48 7.23 0.50
CA ILE A 65 -4.25 7.48 1.27
C ILE A 65 -3.51 8.61 0.57
N PRO A 66 -3.53 9.84 1.12
CA PRO A 66 -2.81 10.95 0.50
C PRO A 66 -1.30 10.68 0.49
N PRO A 67 -0.60 11.16 -0.52
CA PRO A 67 0.86 11.07 -0.59
C PRO A 67 1.51 11.90 0.52
N LEU A 68 2.73 11.54 0.90
CA LEU A 68 3.39 12.12 2.08
C LEU A 68 3.57 13.64 2.01
N ARG A 69 3.76 14.18 0.79
CA ARG A 69 3.83 15.63 0.53
C ARG A 69 2.58 16.41 0.94
N GLU A 70 1.41 15.77 0.92
CA GLU A 70 0.12 16.39 1.29
C GLU A 70 -0.18 16.20 2.78
N ARG A 71 0.67 15.47 3.51
CA ARG A 71 0.48 15.11 4.94
C ARG A 71 1.31 15.96 5.89
N GLY A 72 1.97 17.01 5.39
CA GLY A 72 2.70 17.99 6.19
C GLY A 72 3.75 17.38 7.12
N ASN A 73 3.49 17.41 8.43
CA ASN A 73 4.45 17.01 9.47
C ASN A 73 4.60 15.49 9.63
N ASP A 74 3.78 14.66 8.97
CA ASP A 74 3.86 13.20 9.05
C ASP A 74 5.25 12.68 8.63
N VAL A 75 5.94 13.38 7.73
CA VAL A 75 7.31 13.03 7.31
C VAL A 75 8.30 13.01 8.48
N LEU A 76 8.20 13.97 9.40
CA LEU A 76 9.10 14.05 10.55
C LEU A 76 8.77 13.01 11.60
N LEU A 77 7.47 12.73 11.82
CA LEU A 77 7.05 11.66 12.72
C LEU A 77 7.57 10.31 12.24
N LEU A 78 7.45 10.03 10.94
CA LEU A 78 8.00 8.83 10.32
C LEU A 78 9.52 8.79 10.43
N ALA A 79 10.21 9.89 10.10
CA ALA A 79 11.67 9.96 10.18
C ALA A 79 12.17 9.70 11.61
N GLY A 80 11.55 10.33 12.62
CA GLY A 80 11.84 10.08 14.03
C GLY A 80 11.64 8.62 14.42
N ARG A 81 10.53 8.00 13.99
CA ARG A 81 10.28 6.57 14.24
C ARG A 81 11.33 5.67 13.58
N TYR A 82 11.72 5.97 12.34
CA TYR A 82 12.77 5.23 11.64
C TYR A 82 14.13 5.39 12.33
N LEU A 83 14.46 6.57 12.83
CA LEU A 83 15.71 6.82 13.55
C LEU A 83 15.77 5.99 14.83
N GLU A 84 14.69 5.95 15.61
CA GLU A 84 14.63 5.11 16.82
C GLU A 84 14.74 3.61 16.50
N LEU A 85 14.09 3.13 15.44
CA LEU A 85 14.23 1.75 14.98
C LEU A 85 15.67 1.41 14.58
N ASN A 86 16.35 2.30 13.85
CA ASN A 86 17.73 2.10 13.42
C ASN A 86 18.72 2.24 14.58
N ARG A 87 18.43 3.13 15.53
CA ARG A 87 19.21 3.32 16.75
C ARG A 87 19.29 2.04 17.56
N ALA A 88 18.15 1.38 17.78
CA ALA A 88 18.07 0.08 18.44
C ALA A 88 18.85 -1.00 17.67
N ARG A 89 18.82 -0.97 16.34
CA ARG A 89 19.53 -1.95 15.49
C ARG A 89 21.04 -1.74 15.42
N LEU A 90 21.52 -0.51 15.52
CA LEU A 90 22.93 -0.13 15.34
C LEU A 90 23.65 0.19 16.66
N GLY A 91 22.96 0.15 17.81
CA GLY A 91 23.56 0.43 19.11
C GLY A 91 23.97 1.90 19.32
N LEU A 92 23.46 2.82 18.50
CA LEU A 92 23.76 4.24 18.60
C LEU A 92 22.99 4.86 19.79
N ARG A 93 23.59 5.81 20.51
CA ARG A 93 22.96 6.40 21.72
C ARG A 93 22.26 7.74 21.46
N SER A 94 22.64 8.46 20.41
CA SER A 94 22.09 9.78 20.09
C SER A 94 22.05 10.00 18.58
N LEU A 95 20.95 9.58 17.94
CA LEU A 95 20.66 9.92 16.55
C LEU A 95 19.48 10.88 16.57
N ARG A 96 19.72 12.15 16.25
CA ARG A 96 18.68 13.18 16.11
C ARG A 96 18.79 13.81 14.72
N LEU A 97 17.68 14.25 14.18
CA LEU A 97 17.70 15.12 13.00
C LEU A 97 18.19 16.49 13.42
N SER A 98 19.06 17.10 12.62
CA SER A 98 19.32 18.53 12.71
C SER A 98 18.16 19.30 12.11
N GLU A 99 17.99 20.58 12.50
CA GLU A 99 16.95 21.45 11.95
C GLU A 99 17.03 21.54 10.41
N ASP A 100 18.24 21.65 9.85
CA ASP A 100 18.47 21.62 8.40
C ASP A 100 17.95 20.33 7.75
N ALA A 101 18.17 19.17 8.40
CA ALA A 101 17.71 17.88 7.89
C ALA A 101 16.18 17.77 7.94
N GLU A 102 15.55 18.30 8.98
CA GLU A 102 14.08 18.38 9.07
C GLU A 102 13.50 19.26 7.97
N GLU A 103 14.10 20.41 7.71
CA GLU A 103 13.65 21.33 6.67
C GLU A 103 13.81 20.71 5.26
N MET A 104 14.92 20.03 5.01
CA MET A 104 15.12 19.27 3.77
C MET A 104 14.05 18.17 3.60
N LEU A 105 13.73 17.43 4.66
CA LEU A 105 12.71 16.37 4.61
C LEU A 105 11.31 16.93 4.33
N ARG A 106 10.99 18.13 4.84
CA ARG A 106 9.73 18.84 4.59
C ARG A 106 9.60 19.35 3.15
N ARG A 107 10.69 19.88 2.59
CA ARG A 107 10.71 20.45 1.23
C ARG A 107 10.80 19.40 0.13
N TYR A 108 11.17 18.16 0.46
CA TYR A 108 11.28 17.08 -0.51
C TYR A 108 9.88 16.62 -0.99
N SER A 109 9.74 16.36 -2.30
CA SER A 109 8.44 16.06 -2.93
C SER A 109 7.93 14.64 -2.72
N TRP A 110 8.76 13.75 -2.17
CA TRP A 110 8.45 12.34 -1.89
C TRP A 110 7.76 11.59 -3.04
N PRO A 111 8.36 11.54 -4.25
CA PRO A 111 7.72 10.97 -5.44
C PRO A 111 7.38 9.47 -5.31
N GLY A 112 8.00 8.76 -4.37
CA GLY A 112 7.75 7.34 -4.09
C GLY A 112 7.04 7.04 -2.77
N ASN A 113 6.55 8.05 -2.04
CA ASN A 113 6.01 7.86 -0.68
C ASN A 113 7.08 7.22 0.27
N PRO A 114 6.77 6.81 1.52
CA PRO A 114 7.79 6.34 2.49
C PRO A 114 8.62 5.13 2.05
N ARG A 115 8.23 4.45 0.95
CA ARG A 115 8.87 3.22 0.47
C ARG A 115 10.13 3.45 -0.38
N ARG A 116 10.28 4.61 -1.03
CA ARG A 116 11.56 4.96 -1.65
C ARG A 116 12.39 5.72 -0.63
N GLN A 117 13.21 5.00 0.12
CA GLN A 117 14.40 5.63 0.69
C GLN A 117 15.22 6.22 -0.48
N PRO A 118 15.90 7.36 -0.30
CA PRO A 118 16.89 7.78 -1.28
C PRO A 118 17.93 6.67 -1.34
N GLN A 119 17.96 5.93 -2.46
CA GLN A 119 19.18 5.28 -2.89
C GLN A 119 20.15 6.42 -3.14
N ARG A 120 20.86 6.83 -2.08
CA ARG A 120 22.06 7.64 -2.25
C ARG A 120 22.96 6.80 -3.15
N HIS A 121 23.20 7.36 -4.32
CA HIS A 121 24.16 6.87 -5.29
C HIS A 121 25.44 6.47 -4.56
N ARG A 122 25.74 5.17 -4.55
CA ARG A 122 27.12 4.71 -4.45
C ARG A 122 27.76 4.98 -5.81
N HIS A 123 28.30 6.17 -6.01
CA HIS A 123 29.32 6.40 -7.03
C HIS A 123 30.30 7.46 -6.55
N ALA A 124 31.58 7.04 -6.59
CA ALA A 124 32.84 7.75 -6.34
C ALA A 124 33.12 8.17 -4.89
#